data_AF-A0A356BAS0-F1
#
_entry.id   AF-A0A356BAS0-F1
#
_cell.length_a   1.000
_cell.length_b   1.000
_cell.length_c   1.000
_cell.angle_alpha   90.00
_cell.angle_beta   90.00
_cell.angle_gamma   90.00
#
_symmetry.space_group_name_H-M   'P 1'
#
loop_
_entity.id
_entity.type
_entity.pdbx_description
1 polymer ?
#
loop_
_entity_poly.entity_id
_entity_poly.type
_entity_poly.pdbx_seq_one_letter_code
_entity_poly.pdbx_strand_id
1 'polypeptide(L)'
;MIPFGEWLPDQSDLQNPGATIATNVLPAARGYKPFASLTTVSAAATNRLRGIYATKATDGTVITFAGDQGKLYKLDNSDFSLDETNTGYTVTSDMFWDFVRFGNEVIAAGSDSDVLQGFTIGTDSAFASVSGAPAARHLAVIRDFVVTANVTYSSATHRSRVRWSAINDATSWT
;
A
#
# COMPACT_ATOMS: atom_id res chain seq x y z
N MET A 1 15.33 -2.14 -34.74
CA MET A 1 14.16 -1.25 -34.63
C MET A 1 12.92 -2.12 -34.74
N ILE A 2 12.02 -2.09 -33.75
CA ILE A 2 10.74 -2.81 -33.82
C ILE A 2 9.81 -1.93 -34.68
N PRO A 3 9.33 -2.40 -35.84
CA PRO A 3 8.44 -1.60 -36.67
C PRO A 3 7.10 -1.46 -35.94
N PHE A 4 6.79 -0.23 -35.52
CA PHE A 4 5.48 0.12 -34.97
C PHE A 4 4.61 0.59 -36.13
N GLY A 5 3.41 0.02 -36.27
CA GLY A 5 2.42 0.57 -37.20
C GLY A 5 2.03 1.98 -36.74
N GLU A 6 1.94 2.93 -37.67
CA GLU A 6 1.43 4.26 -37.36
C GLU A 6 0.01 4.15 -36.81
N TRP A 7 -0.32 4.96 -35.80
CA TRP A 7 -1.66 4.99 -35.23
C TRP A 7 -2.57 5.74 -36.19
N LEU A 8 -3.39 4.99 -36.92
CA LEU A 8 -4.26 5.48 -38.00
C LEU A 8 -5.72 5.13 -37.70
N PRO A 9 -6.33 5.71 -36.65
CA PRO A 9 -7.70 5.41 -36.24
C PRO A 9 -8.76 5.98 -37.18
N ASP A 10 -8.35 6.86 -38.11
CA ASP A 10 -9.19 7.52 -39.11
C ASP A 10 -9.23 6.79 -40.45
N GLN A 11 -8.36 5.81 -40.65
CA GLN A 11 -8.30 4.96 -41.84
C GLN A 11 -9.36 3.85 -41.77
N SER A 12 -9.94 3.52 -42.93
CA SER A 12 -10.90 2.42 -43.06
C SER A 12 -10.32 1.10 -42.58
N ASP A 13 -11.12 0.27 -41.89
CA ASP A 13 -10.70 -1.06 -41.41
C ASP A 13 -10.21 -2.00 -42.53
N LEU A 14 -10.63 -1.77 -43.78
CA LEU A 14 -10.23 -2.59 -44.92
C LEU A 14 -8.86 -2.16 -45.45
N GLN A 15 -7.87 -3.06 -45.36
CA GLN A 15 -6.48 -2.85 -45.82
C GLN A 15 -5.68 -1.73 -45.11
N ASN A 16 -6.00 -1.43 -43.85
CA ASN A 16 -5.22 -0.47 -43.07
C ASN A 16 -3.82 -1.04 -42.71
N PRO A 17 -2.71 -0.38 -43.12
CA PRO A 17 -1.35 -0.80 -42.75
C PRO A 17 -0.96 -0.40 -41.31
N GLY A 18 -1.74 0.45 -40.65
CA GLY A 18 -1.53 0.94 -39.29
C GLY A 18 -2.36 0.21 -38.23
N ALA A 19 -2.16 0.56 -36.96
CA ALA A 19 -2.97 0.05 -35.87
C ALA A 19 -4.18 0.98 -35.62
N THR A 20 -5.39 0.42 -35.62
CA THR A 20 -6.65 1.15 -35.34
C THR A 20 -7.09 1.06 -33.87
N ILE A 21 -6.81 -0.06 -33.17
CA ILE A 21 -7.00 -0.26 -31.72
C ILE A 21 -5.93 -1.24 -31.21
N ALA A 22 -5.23 -0.90 -30.14
CA ALA A 22 -4.29 -1.78 -29.44
C ALA A 22 -4.42 -1.63 -27.92
N THR A 23 -5.13 -2.56 -27.27
CA THR A 23 -5.34 -2.56 -25.80
C THR A 23 -4.67 -3.76 -25.14
N ASN A 24 -3.97 -3.56 -24.03
CA ASN A 24 -3.31 -4.63 -23.26
C ASN A 24 -2.39 -5.52 -24.12
N VAL A 25 -1.55 -4.89 -24.96
CA VAL A 25 -0.60 -5.60 -25.81
C VAL A 25 0.82 -5.09 -25.63
N LEU A 26 1.79 -5.98 -25.82
CA LEU A 26 3.22 -5.69 -25.86
C LEU A 26 3.69 -5.68 -27.33
N PRO A 27 4.56 -4.73 -27.74
CA PRO A 27 5.11 -4.70 -29.09
C PRO A 27 6.03 -5.90 -29.34
N ALA A 28 5.94 -6.50 -30.54
CA ALA A 28 6.81 -7.59 -30.98
C ALA A 28 7.45 -7.25 -32.34
N ALA A 29 8.50 -8.00 -32.72
CA ALA A 29 9.22 -7.78 -33.99
C ALA A 29 8.30 -7.77 -35.23
N ARG A 30 7.17 -8.48 -35.17
CA ARG A 30 6.04 -8.36 -36.10
C ARG A 30 4.73 -8.43 -35.29
N GLY A 31 3.98 -7.33 -35.28
CA GLY A 31 2.68 -7.25 -34.62
C GLY A 31 2.75 -7.09 -33.10
N TYR A 32 1.73 -7.60 -32.41
CA TYR A 32 1.49 -7.39 -30.98
C TYR A 32 1.36 -8.72 -30.25
N LYS A 33 1.86 -8.79 -29.01
CA LYS A 33 1.68 -9.92 -28.09
C LYS A 33 0.68 -9.55 -27.00
N PRO A 34 -0.12 -10.51 -26.49
CA PRO A 34 -0.98 -10.24 -25.35
C PRO A 34 -0.15 -9.88 -24.11
N PHE A 35 -0.64 -8.94 -23.31
CA PHE A 35 -0.16 -8.77 -21.95
C PHE A 35 -0.49 -10.04 -21.15
N ALA A 36 0.44 -10.49 -20.29
CA ALA A 36 0.20 -11.67 -19.49
C ALA A 36 -1.01 -11.47 -18.56
N SER A 37 -1.86 -12.50 -18.45
CA SER A 37 -2.98 -12.46 -17.50
C SER A 37 -2.47 -12.27 -16.08
N LEU A 38 -3.28 -11.60 -15.26
CA LEU A 38 -3.04 -11.52 -13.82
C LEU A 38 -3.14 -12.91 -13.21
N THR A 39 -2.15 -13.28 -12.41
CA THR A 39 -2.17 -14.48 -11.58
C THR A 39 -2.39 -14.08 -10.13
N THR A 40 -3.10 -14.93 -9.40
CA THR A 40 -3.23 -14.79 -7.95
C THR A 40 -1.85 -14.92 -7.30
N VAL A 41 -1.50 -13.96 -6.44
CA VAL A 41 -0.22 -13.92 -5.72
C VAL A 41 -0.37 -14.48 -4.29
N SER A 42 -1.52 -14.30 -3.65
CA SER A 42 -1.77 -14.71 -2.26
C SER A 42 -3.12 -15.40 -2.10
N ALA A 43 -3.31 -16.07 -0.97
CA ALA A 43 -4.63 -16.49 -0.51
C ALA A 43 -5.55 -15.27 -0.30
N ALA A 44 -6.86 -15.53 -0.22
CA ALA A 44 -7.86 -14.48 -0.04
C ALA A 44 -7.81 -13.87 1.37
N ALA A 45 -7.91 -12.54 1.44
CA ALA A 45 -8.21 -11.84 2.68
C ALA A 45 -9.69 -11.99 3.05
N THR A 46 -10.06 -11.62 4.29
CA THR A 46 -11.47 -11.65 4.73
C THR A 46 -12.30 -10.64 3.95
N ASN A 47 -11.82 -9.40 3.79
CA ASN A 47 -12.47 -8.37 2.99
C ASN A 47 -11.54 -7.82 1.90
N ARG A 48 -12.07 -6.93 1.07
CA ARG A 48 -11.29 -6.22 0.05
C ARG A 48 -10.11 -5.49 0.69
N LEU A 49 -8.90 -5.79 0.24
CA LEU A 49 -7.69 -5.08 0.62
C LEU A 49 -7.77 -3.60 0.22
N ARG A 50 -7.38 -2.73 1.15
CA ARG A 50 -7.41 -1.27 1.05
C ARG A 50 -6.02 -0.62 1.13
N GLY A 51 -4.98 -1.42 1.28
CA GLY A 51 -3.60 -0.98 1.17
C GLY A 51 -2.67 -2.18 1.30
N ILE A 52 -1.53 -2.08 0.63
CA ILE A 52 -0.49 -3.11 0.63
C ILE A 52 0.84 -2.37 0.75
N TYR A 53 1.74 -2.91 1.57
CA TYR A 53 3.06 -2.34 1.78
C TYR A 53 4.10 -3.44 1.85
N ALA A 54 5.15 -3.33 1.05
CA ALA A 54 6.27 -4.26 1.07
C ALA A 54 7.52 -3.57 1.59
N THR A 55 8.22 -4.23 2.49
CA THR A 55 9.50 -3.81 3.06
C THR A 55 10.47 -4.99 3.10
N LYS A 56 11.72 -4.73 3.48
CA LYS A 56 12.78 -5.72 3.56
C LYS A 56 13.52 -5.62 4.89
N ALA A 57 13.63 -6.72 5.60
CA ALA A 57 14.45 -6.81 6.80
C ALA A 57 15.95 -6.73 6.47
N THR A 58 16.79 -6.56 7.49
CA THR A 58 18.25 -6.40 7.34
C THR A 58 18.92 -7.65 6.74
N ASP A 59 18.35 -8.82 6.99
CA ASP A 59 18.78 -10.11 6.44
C ASP A 59 18.34 -10.34 4.98
N GLY A 60 17.61 -9.39 4.38
CA GLY A 60 17.09 -9.49 3.02
C GLY A 60 15.70 -10.12 2.91
N THR A 61 15.10 -10.57 4.01
CA THR A 61 13.75 -11.14 4.01
C THR A 61 12.73 -10.07 3.62
N VAL A 62 11.94 -10.34 2.58
CA VAL A 62 10.83 -9.45 2.16
C VAL A 62 9.66 -9.67 3.10
N ILE A 63 9.07 -8.59 3.60
CA ILE A 63 7.89 -8.64 4.45
C ILE A 63 6.82 -7.80 3.75
N THR A 64 5.68 -8.42 3.48
CA THR A 64 4.54 -7.74 2.87
C THR A 64 3.40 -7.67 3.89
N PHE A 65 2.92 -6.47 4.11
CA PHE A 65 1.74 -6.18 4.90
C PHE A 65 0.59 -5.79 4.00
N ALA A 66 -0.62 -6.11 4.43
CA ALA A 66 -1.83 -5.68 3.77
C ALA A 66 -2.88 -5.32 4.81
N GLY A 67 -3.81 -4.44 4.47
CA GLY A 67 -4.91 -4.09 5.37
C GLY A 67 -6.25 -4.10 4.67
N ASP A 68 -7.30 -4.55 5.35
CA ASP A 68 -8.68 -4.52 4.88
C ASP A 68 -9.55 -3.58 5.75
N GLN A 69 -10.88 -3.74 5.72
CA GLN A 69 -11.79 -2.93 6.52
C GLN A 69 -11.59 -3.07 8.05
N GLY A 70 -11.21 -4.26 8.52
CA GLY A 70 -11.20 -4.60 9.95
C GLY A 70 -9.95 -5.29 10.46
N LYS A 71 -8.99 -5.60 9.57
CA LYS A 71 -7.81 -6.40 9.88
C LYS A 71 -6.57 -5.87 9.16
N LEU A 72 -5.44 -6.04 9.83
CA LEU A 72 -4.12 -5.98 9.23
C LEU A 72 -3.60 -7.41 9.06
N TYR A 73 -2.85 -7.62 7.98
CA TYR A 73 -2.31 -8.90 7.58
C TYR A 73 -0.82 -8.79 7.32
N LYS A 74 -0.12 -9.92 7.49
CA LYS A 74 1.22 -10.15 7.00
C LYS A 74 1.19 -11.36 6.07
N LEU A 75 1.82 -11.23 4.91
CA LEU A 75 1.95 -12.34 3.97
C LEU A 75 2.96 -13.36 4.52
N ASP A 76 2.57 -14.63 4.63
CA ASP A 76 3.52 -15.73 4.83
C ASP A 76 4.21 -16.04 3.49
N ASN A 77 5.53 -15.91 3.44
CA ASN A 77 6.31 -16.16 2.24
C ASN A 77 6.47 -17.66 1.91
N SER A 78 6.04 -18.55 2.79
CA SER A 78 6.14 -20.01 2.63
C SER A 78 4.96 -20.56 1.83
N ASP A 79 3.75 -20.12 2.16
CA ASP A 79 2.51 -20.60 1.56
C ASP A 79 1.66 -19.52 0.88
N PHE A 80 2.11 -18.26 0.92
CA PHE A 80 1.42 -17.09 0.38
C PHE A 80 0.04 -16.84 1.00
N SER A 81 -0.20 -17.33 2.22
CA SER A 81 -1.37 -16.98 3.01
C SER A 81 -1.25 -15.58 3.62
N LEU A 82 -2.39 -14.96 3.93
CA LEU A 82 -2.45 -13.67 4.61
C LEU A 82 -2.76 -13.91 6.08
N ASP A 83 -1.73 -13.94 6.91
CA ASP A 83 -1.84 -14.12 8.35
C ASP A 83 -2.35 -12.84 9.02
N GLU A 84 -3.38 -12.99 9.84
CA GLU A 84 -3.96 -11.89 10.61
C GLU A 84 -2.98 -11.44 11.70
N THR A 85 -2.52 -10.19 11.62
CA THR A 85 -1.63 -9.61 12.63
C THR A 85 -2.40 -8.86 13.69
N ASN A 86 -3.50 -8.20 13.33
CA ASN A 86 -4.39 -7.55 14.28
C ASN A 86 -5.79 -7.34 13.68
N THR A 87 -6.79 -7.11 14.52
CA THR A 87 -8.21 -6.97 14.16
C THR A 87 -8.87 -5.83 14.93
N GLY A 88 -10.11 -5.48 14.56
CA GLY A 88 -10.91 -4.48 15.26
C GLY A 88 -10.83 -3.07 14.68
N TYR A 89 -10.26 -2.91 13.50
CA TYR A 89 -10.18 -1.63 12.81
C TYR A 89 -11.53 -1.24 12.17
N THR A 90 -11.73 0.06 11.96
CA THR A 90 -12.94 0.59 11.33
C THR A 90 -12.58 1.44 10.12
N VAL A 91 -12.05 0.81 9.08
CA VAL A 91 -11.65 1.49 7.84
C VAL A 91 -12.82 1.52 6.86
N THR A 92 -13.41 2.70 6.66
CA THR A 92 -14.59 2.88 5.79
C THR A 92 -14.24 2.80 4.30
N SER A 93 -15.26 2.84 3.43
CA SER A 93 -15.08 2.65 1.99
C SER A 93 -14.21 3.69 1.30
N ASP A 94 -14.18 4.91 1.82
CA ASP A 94 -13.40 6.07 1.35
C ASP A 94 -12.00 6.17 2.00
N MET A 95 -11.67 5.23 2.88
CA MET A 95 -10.39 5.15 3.57
C MET A 95 -9.51 4.05 2.97
N PHE A 96 -8.20 4.28 3.04
CA PHE A 96 -7.15 3.39 2.55
C PHE A 96 -6.05 3.30 3.59
N TRP A 97 -5.41 2.13 3.69
CA TRP A 97 -4.24 1.97 4.54
C TRP A 97 -3.03 2.61 3.88
N ASP A 98 -2.33 3.43 4.65
CA ASP A 98 -1.05 4.02 4.31
C ASP A 98 0.00 3.50 5.28
N PHE A 99 1.20 3.26 4.77
CA PHE A 99 2.27 2.62 5.53
C PHE A 99 3.59 3.32 5.25
N VAL A 100 4.40 3.49 6.30
CA VAL A 100 5.79 3.93 6.17
C VAL A 100 6.69 3.10 7.06
N ARG A 101 7.98 3.11 6.74
CA ARG A 101 9.01 2.51 7.58
C ARG A 101 9.94 3.57 8.13
N PHE A 102 10.18 3.51 9.43
CA PHE A 102 11.15 4.31 10.15
C PHE A 102 12.13 3.39 10.89
N GLY A 103 13.36 3.26 10.39
CA GLY A 103 14.32 2.29 10.95
C GLY A 103 13.81 0.85 10.82
N ASN A 104 13.57 0.17 11.93
CA ASN A 104 12.94 -1.17 11.94
C ASN A 104 11.43 -1.12 12.19
N GLU A 105 10.88 0.06 12.46
CA GLU A 105 9.48 0.24 12.77
C GLU A 105 8.67 0.45 11.49
N VAL A 106 7.60 -0.32 11.32
CA VAL A 106 6.59 -0.09 10.29
C VAL A 106 5.38 0.54 10.94
N ILE A 107 5.03 1.72 10.48
CA ILE A 107 3.86 2.47 10.96
C ILE A 107 2.77 2.36 9.92
N ALA A 108 1.56 1.99 10.36
CA ALA A 108 0.36 1.94 9.56
C ALA A 108 -0.67 2.97 10.06
N ALA A 109 -1.33 3.62 9.11
CA ALA A 109 -2.43 4.55 9.33
C ALA A 109 -3.53 4.30 8.28
N GLY A 110 -4.72 4.83 8.49
CA GLY A 110 -5.79 4.66 7.50
C GLY A 110 -7.19 4.94 8.02
N SER A 111 -7.37 5.08 9.33
CA SER A 111 -8.65 5.33 9.96
C SER A 111 -8.70 6.69 10.64
N ASP A 112 -9.90 7.24 10.79
CA ASP A 112 -10.14 8.44 11.60
C ASP A 112 -10.34 8.08 13.09
N SER A 113 -10.63 6.81 13.42
CA SER A 113 -10.86 6.33 14.80
C SER A 113 -9.65 5.63 15.40
N ASP A 114 -8.88 4.94 14.57
CA ASP A 114 -7.80 4.08 15.02
C ASP A 114 -6.48 4.86 15.00
N VAL A 115 -5.83 4.95 16.16
CA VAL A 115 -4.50 5.57 16.28
C VAL A 115 -3.49 4.82 15.42
N LEU A 116 -2.34 5.45 15.14
CA LEU A 116 -1.26 4.79 14.40
C LEU A 116 -0.93 3.41 14.97
N GLN A 117 -0.67 2.46 14.10
CA GLN A 117 -0.30 1.09 14.45
C GLN A 117 1.19 0.88 14.14
N GLY A 118 1.96 0.43 15.12
CA GLY A 118 3.37 0.11 15.00
C GLY A 118 3.61 -1.40 14.88
N PHE A 119 4.72 -1.75 14.26
CA PHE A 119 5.25 -3.11 14.13
C PHE A 119 6.77 -3.04 13.98
N THR A 120 7.51 -3.56 14.96
CA THR A 120 8.96 -3.70 14.91
C THR A 120 9.36 -4.96 14.14
N ILE A 121 9.99 -4.77 12.98
CA ILE A 121 10.52 -5.87 12.16
C ILE A 121 11.58 -6.67 12.94
N GLY A 122 11.36 -7.99 13.00
CA GLY A 122 12.27 -8.95 13.61
C GLY A 122 11.98 -9.24 15.09
N THR A 123 11.02 -8.53 15.70
CA THR A 123 10.63 -8.72 17.10
C THR A 123 9.14 -8.98 17.23
N ASP A 124 8.32 -8.18 16.54
CA ASP A 124 6.86 -8.26 16.71
C ASP A 124 6.23 -9.37 15.86
N SER A 125 5.14 -9.91 16.39
CA SER A 125 4.24 -10.84 15.69
C SER A 125 2.92 -10.19 15.27
N ALA A 126 2.57 -9.04 15.85
CA ALA A 126 1.30 -8.35 15.66
C ALA A 126 1.50 -6.83 15.68
N PHE A 127 0.63 -6.08 14.99
CA PHE A 127 0.61 -4.63 15.08
C PHE A 127 0.04 -4.18 16.43
N ALA A 128 0.57 -3.10 17.00
CA ALA A 128 0.07 -2.52 18.24
C ALA A 128 -0.17 -1.01 18.11
N SER A 129 -1.15 -0.49 18.85
CA SER A 129 -1.43 0.95 18.90
C SER A 129 -0.24 1.74 19.47
N VAL A 130 0.21 2.75 18.74
CA VAL A 130 1.27 3.67 19.18
C VAL A 130 0.67 4.67 20.17
N SER A 131 1.10 4.60 21.42
CA SER A 131 0.58 5.46 22.48
C SER A 131 0.83 6.95 22.21
N GLY A 132 -0.17 7.80 22.44
CA GLY A 132 -0.08 9.25 22.21
C GLY A 132 -0.15 9.68 20.74
N ALA A 133 -0.02 8.75 19.79
CA ALA A 133 -0.12 9.07 18.37
C ALA A 133 -1.55 9.46 17.97
N PRO A 134 -1.72 10.38 17.00
CA PRO A 134 -3.03 10.67 16.44
C PRO A 134 -3.52 9.51 15.56
N ALA A 135 -4.82 9.44 15.30
CA ALA A 135 -5.31 8.74 14.12
C ALA A 135 -5.01 9.58 12.88
N ALA A 136 -4.70 8.96 11.74
CA ALA A 136 -4.30 9.67 10.52
C ALA A 136 -4.68 8.89 9.27
N ARG A 137 -4.75 9.61 8.14
CA ARG A 137 -4.96 8.98 6.81
C ARG A 137 -3.71 8.93 5.94
N HIS A 138 -2.70 9.76 6.23
CA HIS A 138 -1.48 9.83 5.42
C HIS A 138 -0.24 9.87 6.29
N LEU A 139 0.80 9.20 5.82
CA LEU A 139 2.09 9.08 6.47
C LEU A 139 3.22 9.48 5.52
N ALA A 140 4.24 10.12 6.06
CA ALA A 140 5.49 10.38 5.36
C ALA A 140 6.65 10.32 6.35
N VAL A 141 7.81 9.86 5.91
CA VAL A 141 9.05 9.95 6.70
C VAL A 141 9.85 11.12 6.18
N ILE A 142 10.14 12.07 7.06
CA ILE A 142 10.94 13.25 6.75
C ILE A 142 12.16 13.24 7.67
N ARG A 143 13.29 12.76 7.14
CA ARG A 143 14.52 12.54 7.90
C ARG A 143 14.25 11.71 9.16
N ASP A 144 14.34 12.34 10.32
CA ASP A 144 14.26 11.68 11.64
C ASP A 144 12.86 11.78 12.25
N PHE A 145 11.83 12.09 11.44
CA PHE A 145 10.45 12.23 11.87
C PHE A 145 9.51 11.36 11.04
N VAL A 146 8.53 10.76 11.71
CA VAL A 146 7.30 10.30 11.08
C VAL A 146 6.30 11.43 11.11
N VAL A 147 5.85 11.86 9.95
CA VAL A 147 4.90 12.96 9.76
C VAL A 147 3.57 12.40 9.32
N THR A 148 2.51 12.82 9.99
CA THR A 148 1.12 12.47 9.69
C THR A 148 0.40 13.65 9.07
N ALA A 149 -0.55 13.38 8.17
CA ALA A 149 -1.48 14.37 7.67
C ALA A 149 -2.92 13.84 7.70
N ASN A 150 -3.88 14.76 7.71
CA ASN A 150 -5.30 14.45 7.86
C ASN A 150 -5.54 13.66 9.15
N VAL A 151 -5.36 14.36 10.27
CA VAL A 151 -5.21 13.77 11.61
C VAL A 151 -6.48 13.92 12.45
N THR A 152 -6.79 12.92 13.24
CA THR A 152 -7.83 12.96 14.27
C THR A 152 -7.18 12.79 15.65
N TYR A 153 -7.46 13.74 16.54
CA TYR A 153 -6.99 13.72 17.93
C TYR A 153 -7.97 14.52 18.79
N SER A 154 -8.01 14.21 20.10
CA SER A 154 -8.93 14.86 21.05
C SER A 154 -10.39 14.84 20.57
N SER A 155 -10.81 13.73 19.96
CA SER A 155 -12.17 13.53 19.40
C SER A 155 -12.57 14.48 18.26
N ALA A 156 -11.60 15.15 17.63
CA ALA A 156 -11.86 16.04 16.50
C ALA A 156 -10.93 15.73 15.32
N THR A 157 -11.51 15.78 14.14
CA THR A 157 -10.83 15.46 12.88
C THR A 157 -10.39 16.73 12.16
N HIS A 158 -9.12 16.77 11.79
CA HIS A 158 -8.46 17.96 11.25
C HIS A 158 -7.82 17.63 9.90
N ARG A 159 -8.58 17.80 8.82
CA ARG A 159 -8.19 17.42 7.45
C ARG A 159 -6.95 18.16 6.93
N SER A 160 -6.75 19.40 7.35
CA SER A 160 -5.65 20.28 6.90
C SER A 160 -4.47 20.37 7.87
N ARG A 161 -4.44 19.55 8.92
CA ARG A 161 -3.36 19.57 9.92
C ARG A 161 -2.37 18.44 9.69
N VAL A 162 -1.13 18.75 10.03
CA VAL A 162 -0.04 17.79 10.14
C VAL A 162 0.42 17.68 11.59
N ARG A 163 0.92 16.51 11.97
CA ARG A 163 1.63 16.26 13.23
C ARG A 163 2.86 15.40 12.95
N TRP A 164 3.78 15.34 13.88
CA TRP A 164 4.99 14.53 13.74
C TRP A 164 5.39 13.89 15.06
N SER A 165 6.11 12.78 14.97
CA SER A 165 6.67 12.06 16.11
C SER A 165 7.79 12.86 16.79
N ALA A 166 8.29 12.38 17.92
CA ALA A 166 9.53 12.88 18.48
C ALA A 166 10.70 12.65 17.51
N ILE A 167 11.77 13.43 17.69
CA ILE A 167 12.96 13.31 16.87
C ILE A 167 13.61 11.93 17.09
N ASN A 168 13.88 11.22 16.00
CA ASN A 168 14.50 9.90 15.99
C ASN A 168 13.72 8.81 16.76
N ASP A 169 12.42 9.01 17.00
CA ASP A 169 11.57 8.03 17.67
C ASP A 169 10.15 8.11 17.07
N ALA A 170 9.79 7.09 16.29
CA ALA A 170 8.49 6.98 15.63
C ALA A 170 7.33 6.64 16.59
N THR A 171 7.64 6.21 17.82
CA THR A 171 6.66 5.72 18.80
C THR A 171 6.29 6.75 19.85
N SER A 172 7.07 7.83 19.96
CA SER A 172 6.87 8.89 20.93
C SER A 172 6.14 10.08 20.29
N TRP A 173 5.00 10.45 20.87
CA TRP A 173 4.11 11.53 20.40
C TRP A 173 3.62 12.34 21.60
N THR A 174 3.65 13.68 21.48
CA THR A 174 3.19 14.62 22.51
C THR A 174 2.26 15.67 21.92
#